data_AF-A0A6P8UZV2-F1
#
_entry.id   AF-A0A6P8UZV2-F1
#
_cell.length_a   1.000
_cell.length_b   1.000
_cell.length_c   1.000
_cell.angle_alpha   90.00
_cell.angle_beta   90.00
_cell.angle_gamma   90.00
#
_symmetry.space_group_name_H-M   'P 1'
#
loop_
_entity.id
_entity.type
_entity.pdbx_description
1 polymer ?
#
loop_
_entity_poly.entity_id
_entity_poly.type
_entity_poly.pdbx_seq_one_letter_code
_entity_poly.pdbx_strand_id
1 'polypeptide(L)'
;MNAEDKEHFMHISYEEMTMDPKDSVGRIAQFLQKSLEYEAIEKIADRCLFMNMKKNNMSNYSTASRKLLDQAKSEFLRKGECQ
;
A
#
# COMPACT_ATOMS: atom_id res chain seq x y z
N MET A 1 -9.80 -1.24 27.02
CA MET A 1 -8.74 -1.72 26.11
C MET A 1 -7.51 -1.89 26.99
N ASN A 2 -7.12 -3.14 27.23
CA ASN A 2 -6.03 -3.45 28.15
C ASN A 2 -4.71 -3.05 27.49
N ALA A 3 -3.67 -2.76 28.27
CA ALA A 3 -2.38 -2.31 27.73
C ALA A 3 -1.75 -3.35 26.78
N GLU A 4 -2.04 -4.65 26.99
CA GLU A 4 -1.57 -5.78 26.20
C GLU A 4 -2.19 -5.83 24.78
N ASP A 5 -3.45 -5.39 24.62
CA ASP A 5 -4.14 -5.39 23.31
C ASP A 5 -3.52 -4.38 22.31
N LYS A 6 -2.73 -3.43 22.82
CA LYS A 6 -2.12 -2.36 22.01
C LYS A 6 -0.80 -2.76 21.34
N GLU A 7 -0.15 -3.84 21.79
CA GLU A 7 1.17 -4.24 21.24
C GLU A 7 1.07 -4.96 19.89
N HIS A 8 -0.10 -5.49 19.54
CA HIS A 8 -0.32 -6.25 18.30
C HIS A 8 -1.25 -5.55 17.31
N PHE A 9 -1.46 -4.24 17.49
CA PHE A 9 -2.29 -3.43 16.61
C PHE A 9 -1.55 -2.16 16.19
N MET A 10 -1.41 -1.96 14.88
CA MET A 10 -0.88 -0.73 14.32
C MET A 10 -1.97 -0.02 13.53
N HIS A 11 -2.19 1.25 13.88
CA HIS A 11 -3.03 2.14 13.09
C HIS A 11 -2.15 2.97 12.14
N ILE A 12 -2.53 3.02 10.87
CA ILE A 12 -1.95 3.90 9.86
C ILE A 12 -3.06 4.35 8.91
N SER A 13 -3.11 5.65 8.62
CA SER A 13 -4.07 6.25 7.70
C SER A 13 -3.59 6.16 6.25
N TYR A 14 -4.51 6.33 5.31
CA TYR A 14 -4.15 6.38 3.88
C TYR A 14 -3.29 7.61 3.58
N GLU A 15 -3.63 8.74 4.21
CA GLU A 15 -2.95 10.02 4.11
C GLU A 15 -1.49 9.90 4.54
N GLU A 16 -1.20 9.26 5.67
CA GLU A 16 0.17 8.95 6.12
C GLU A 16 0.94 8.12 5.08
N MET A 17 0.32 7.06 4.55
CA MET A 17 0.94 6.20 3.53
C MET A 17 1.25 6.94 2.23
N THR A 18 0.47 7.95 1.89
CA THR A 18 0.70 8.77 0.69
C THR A 18 1.70 9.90 0.90
N MET A 19 1.78 10.47 2.11
CA MET A 19 2.60 11.65 2.40
C MET A 19 4.09 11.29 2.49
N ASP A 20 4.43 10.23 3.23
CA ASP A 20 5.78 9.67 3.25
C ASP A 20 5.70 8.14 3.17
N PRO A 21 5.70 7.57 1.95
CA PRO A 21 5.66 6.13 1.75
C PRO A 21 6.86 5.41 2.36
N LYS A 22 8.04 6.05 2.45
CA LYS A 22 9.25 5.41 2.98
C LYS A 22 9.16 5.28 4.50
N ASP A 23 8.74 6.34 5.18
CA ASP A 23 8.47 6.30 6.62
C ASP A 23 7.39 5.26 6.94
N SER A 24 6.30 5.26 6.18
CA SER A 24 5.20 4.30 6.34
C SER A 24 5.66 2.85 6.21
N VAL A 25 6.46 2.54 5.17
CA VAL A 25 7.06 1.22 4.99
C VAL A 25 7.99 0.86 6.15
N GLY A 26 8.79 1.81 6.63
CA GLY A 26 9.67 1.61 7.80
C GLY A 26 8.89 1.30 9.07
N ARG A 27 7.84 2.08 9.38
CA ARG A 27 6.93 1.86 10.52
C ARG A 27 6.24 0.50 10.45
N ILE A 28 5.73 0.11 9.28
CA ILE A 28 5.12 -1.21 9.06
C ILE A 28 6.15 -2.32 9.28
N ALA A 29 7.37 -2.17 8.76
CA ALA A 29 8.43 -3.17 8.92
C ALA A 29 8.83 -3.33 10.39
N GLN A 30 8.99 -2.23 11.12
CA GLN A 30 9.28 -2.23 12.55
C GLN A 30 8.17 -2.90 13.35
N PHE A 31 6.90 -2.60 13.06
CA PHE A 31 5.75 -3.24 13.70
C PHE A 31 5.72 -4.76 13.45
N LEU A 32 6.07 -5.20 12.23
CA LEU A 32 6.18 -6.62 11.88
C LEU A 32 7.50 -7.26 12.34
N GLN A 33 8.35 -6.54 13.08
CA GLN A 33 9.66 -6.98 13.55
C GLN A 33 10.57 -7.48 12.41
N LYS A 34 10.51 -6.78 11.27
CA LYS A 34 11.36 -7.03 10.09
C LYS A 34 12.41 -5.94 9.96
N SER A 35 13.69 -6.33 9.99
CA SER A 35 14.78 -5.45 9.60
C SER A 35 14.83 -5.35 8.08
N LEU A 36 14.73 -4.12 7.55
CA LEU A 36 14.86 -3.83 6.12
C LEU A 36 16.02 -2.86 5.92
N GLU A 37 16.86 -3.16 4.93
CA GLU A 37 17.87 -2.22 4.44
C GLU A 37 17.21 -1.02 3.78
N TYR A 38 17.88 0.13 3.81
CA TYR A 38 17.38 1.38 3.22
C TYR A 38 16.97 1.20 1.74
N GLU A 39 17.78 0.49 0.96
CA GLU A 39 17.49 0.20 -0.46
C GLU A 39 16.21 -0.64 -0.63
N ALA A 40 15.93 -1.55 0.30
CA ALA A 40 14.70 -2.35 0.28
C ALA A 40 13.47 -1.47 0.58
N ILE A 41 13.57 -0.56 1.55
CA ILE A 41 12.51 0.41 1.86
C ILE A 41 12.22 1.29 0.63
N GLU A 42 13.26 1.81 -0.02
CA GLU A 42 13.09 2.63 -1.24
C GLU A 42 12.42 1.85 -2.37
N LYS A 43 12.85 0.60 -2.62
CA LYS A 43 12.23 -0.25 -3.66
C LYS A 43 10.78 -0.59 -3.36
N ILE A 44 10.43 -0.85 -2.10
CA ILE A 44 9.05 -1.12 -1.70
C ILE A 44 8.21 0.14 -1.88
N ALA A 45 8.67 1.28 -1.36
CA ALA A 45 7.98 2.55 -1.48
C ALA A 45 7.72 2.92 -2.96
N ASP A 46 8.72 2.77 -3.84
CA ASP A 46 8.57 2.99 -5.28
C ASP A 46 7.53 2.05 -5.89
N ARG A 47 7.61 0.73 -5.63
CA ARG A 47 6.62 -0.24 -6.16
C ARG A 47 5.20 0.01 -5.69
N CYS A 48 5.04 0.54 -4.48
CA CYS A 48 3.76 0.87 -3.87
C CYS A 48 3.20 2.23 -4.34
N LEU A 49 3.94 3.02 -5.13
CA LEU A 49 3.40 4.23 -5.74
C LEU A 49 2.20 3.89 -6.62
N PHE A 50 1.16 4.73 -6.55
CA PHE A 50 -0.10 4.51 -7.26
C PHE A 50 0.11 4.26 -8.77
N MET A 51 0.96 5.05 -9.42
CA MET A 51 1.25 4.90 -10.86
C MET A 51 1.94 3.57 -11.19
N ASN A 52 2.79 3.07 -10.30
CA ASN A 52 3.49 1.79 -10.48
C ASN A 52 2.53 0.63 -10.26
N MET A 53 1.69 0.70 -9.21
CA MET A 53 0.62 -0.28 -8.97
C MET A 53 -0.39 -0.32 -10.12
N LYS A 54 -0.74 0.84 -10.68
CA LYS A 54 -1.69 0.97 -11.81
C LYS A 54 -1.18 0.30 -13.09
N LYS A 55 0.13 0.30 -13.32
CA LYS A 55 0.76 -0.39 -14.46
C LYS A 55 1.01 -1.88 -14.22
N ASN A 56 1.04 -2.32 -12.97
CA ASN A 56 1.29 -3.72 -12.63
C ASN A 56 0.03 -4.57 -12.79
N ASN A 57 0.01 -5.47 -13.78
CA ASN A 57 -1.10 -6.39 -14.03
C ASN A 57 -1.45 -7.30 -12.84
N MET A 58 -0.48 -7.57 -11.95
CA MET A 58 -0.71 -8.35 -10.73
C MET A 58 -1.39 -7.55 -9.63
N SER A 59 -1.53 -6.23 -9.76
CA SER A 59 -2.07 -5.34 -8.73
C SER A 59 -3.24 -4.47 -9.21
N ASN A 60 -3.33 -4.17 -10.52
CA ASN A 60 -4.39 -3.35 -11.11
C ASN A 60 -5.67 -4.13 -11.48
N TYR A 61 -5.73 -5.43 -11.14
CA TYR A 61 -6.86 -6.33 -11.41
C TYR A 61 -7.17 -6.59 -12.89
N SER A 62 -6.27 -6.29 -13.82
CA SER A 62 -6.53 -6.45 -15.28
C SER A 62 -6.78 -7.90 -15.68
N THR A 63 -6.33 -8.85 -14.85
CA THR A 63 -6.54 -10.30 -15.01
C THR A 63 -7.89 -10.78 -14.47
N ALA A 64 -8.64 -9.94 -13.76
CA ALA A 64 -9.96 -10.29 -13.24
C ALA A 64 -10.99 -10.42 -14.37
N SER A 65 -11.94 -11.35 -14.22
CA SER A 65 -12.99 -11.52 -15.22
C SER A 65 -13.88 -10.27 -15.31
N ARG A 66 -14.29 -9.89 -16.53
CA ARG A 66 -15.18 -8.73 -16.77
C ARG A 66 -16.52 -8.83 -16.02
N LYS A 67 -16.99 -10.04 -15.70
CA LYS A 67 -18.20 -10.26 -14.89
C LYS A 67 -18.03 -9.78 -13.45
N LEU A 68 -16.82 -9.82 -12.90
CA LEU A 68 -16.51 -9.37 -11.55
C LEU A 68 -16.06 -7.90 -11.53
N LEU A 69 -15.17 -7.51 -12.45
CA LEU A 69 -14.59 -6.17 -12.53
C LEU A 69 -14.48 -5.73 -13.99
N ASP A 70 -15.41 -4.87 -14.42
CA ASP A 70 -15.41 -4.32 -15.78
C ASP A 70 -14.59 -3.03 -15.85
N GLN A 71 -13.29 -3.20 -16.13
CA GLN A 71 -12.35 -2.07 -16.21
C GLN A 71 -12.61 -1.10 -17.35
N ALA A 72 -13.43 -1.48 -18.35
CA ALA A 72 -13.80 -0.57 -19.44
C ALA A 72 -14.76 0.54 -18.98
N LYS A 73 -15.52 0.31 -17.90
CA LYS A 73 -16.39 1.33 -17.29
C LYS A 73 -15.62 2.21 -16.33
N SER A 74 -14.79 1.59 -15.49
CA SER A 74 -13.94 2.30 -14.55
C SER A 74 -12.79 1.38 -14.13
N GLU A 75 -11.57 1.90 -14.19
CA GLU A 75 -10.40 1.21 -13.67
C GLU A 75 -10.47 1.11 -12.14
N PHE A 76 -10.02 -0.02 -11.58
CA PHE A 76 -9.99 -0.22 -10.13
C PHE A 76 -9.11 0.84 -9.43
N LEU A 77 -7.94 1.10 -9.99
CA LEU A 77 -7.03 2.17 -9.55
C LEU A 77 -7.37 3.47 -10.29
N ARG A 78 -8.37 4.19 -9.78
CA ARG A 78 -8.96 5.37 -10.44
C ARG A 78 -8.13 6.66 -10.32
N LYS A 79 -7.82 7.12 -9.11
CA LYS A 79 -7.13 8.41 -8.84
C LYS A 79 -5.95 8.31 -7.87
N GLY A 80 -6.14 7.70 -6.71
CA GLY A 80 -5.06 7.50 -5.73
C GLY A 80 -4.48 8.77 -5.14
N GLU A 81 -5.32 9.78 -4.88
CA GLU A 81 -4.93 11.11 -4.38
C GLU A 81 -5.73 11.44 -3.12
N CYS A 82 -5.06 12.05 -2.13
CA CYS A 82 -5.70 12.68 -0.96
C CYS A 82 -6.15 14.09 -1.36
N GLN A 83 -7.40 14.45 -1.06
CA GLN A 83 -7.97 15.77 -1.35
C GLN A 83 -7.80 16.73 -0.17
#